data_AF-A0A0C9X8R4-F1
#
_entry.id   AF-A0A0C9X8R4-F1
#
_cell.length_a   1.000
_cell.length_b   1.000
_cell.length_c   1.000
_cell.angle_alpha   90.00
_cell.angle_beta   90.00
_cell.angle_gamma   90.00
#
_symmetry.space_group_name_H-M   'P 1'
#
loop_
_entity.id
_entity.type
_entity.pdbx_description
1 polymer ?
#
loop_
_entity_poly.entity_id
_entity_poly.type
_entity_poly.pdbx_seq_one_letter_code
_entity_poly.pdbx_strand_id
1 'polypeptide(L)' 'MLLAAYIVFTYYTAWALLLPFFPKSSPIHDWFPSREWAIRLPAVLLVLGLSAIGIFVGYTVAKENKKKAQKARLRTA' A
#
# COMPACT_ATOMS: atom_id res chain seq x y z
N MET A 1 -11.08 -18.58 0.31
CA MET A 1 -10.42 -17.27 0.54
C MET A 1 -9.89 -17.13 1.96
N LEU A 2 -10.67 -17.47 3.00
CA LEU A 2 -10.22 -17.36 4.41
C LEU A 2 -8.99 -18.20 4.75
N LEU A 3 -8.89 -19.44 4.24
CA LEU A 3 -7.72 -20.29 4.47
C LEU A 3 -6.43 -19.67 3.91
N ALA A 4 -6.49 -19.12 2.69
CA ALA A 4 -5.35 -18.45 2.08
C ALA A 4 -4.93 -17.21 2.88
N ALA A 5 -5.90 -16.41 3.34
CA ALA A 5 -5.61 -15.26 4.20
C ALA A 5 -4.93 -15.68 5.50
N TYR A 6 -5.41 -16.75 6.14
CA TYR A 6 -4.82 -17.29 7.37
C TYR A 6 -3.37 -17.74 7.18
N ILE A 7 -3.08 -18.46 6.09
CA ILE A 7 -1.73 -18.94 5.77
C ILE A 7 -0.78 -17.77 5.55
N VAL A 8 -1.17 -16.81 4.69
CA VAL A 8 -0.35 -15.63 4.38
C VAL A 8 -0.11 -14.78 5.62
N PHE A 9 -1.15 -14.55 6.43
CA PHE A 9 -1.04 -13.79 7.67
C PHE A 9 -0.08 -14.45 8.66
N THR A 10 -0.22 -15.76 8.87
CA THR A 10 0.65 -16.51 9.79
C THR A 10 2.10 -16.49 9.32
N TYR A 11 2.35 -16.73 8.03
CA TYR A 11 3.70 -16.71 7.47
C TYR A 11 4.35 -15.33 7.60
N TYR A 12 3.64 -14.26 7.24
CA TYR A 12 4.14 -12.90 7.34
C TYR A 12 4.36 -12.47 8.80
N THR A 13 3.47 -12.86 9.72
CA THR A 13 3.61 -12.57 11.14
C THR A 13 4.84 -13.27 11.72
N ALA A 14 5.04 -14.56 11.41
CA ALA A 14 6.24 -15.30 11.81
C ALA A 14 7.51 -14.66 11.24
N TRP A 15 7.50 -14.28 9.96
CA TRP A 15 8.62 -13.60 9.31
C TRP A 15 9.00 -12.29 10.03
N ALA A 16 8.03 -11.43 10.31
CA ALA A 16 8.26 -10.13 10.91
C ALA A 16 8.70 -10.23 12.38
N LEU A 17 8.10 -11.15 13.15
CA LEU A 17 8.33 -11.27 14.59
C LEU A 17 9.52 -12.15 14.94
N LEU A 18 9.79 -13.25 14.24
CA LEU A 18 10.82 -14.20 14.65
C LEU A 18 12.22 -13.71 14.27
N LEU A 19 12.43 -13.27 13.03
CA LEU A 19 13.75 -12.89 12.53
C LEU A 19 14.53 -11.96 13.48
N PRO A 20 13.95 -10.92 14.12
CA PRO A 20 14.68 -10.00 15.02
C PRO A 20 15.40 -10.67 16.19
N PHE A 21 14.89 -11.81 16.66
CA PHE A 21 15.40 -12.47 17.85
C PHE A 21 16.51 -13.49 17.56
N PHE A 22 16.74 -13.83 16.29
CA PHE A 22 17.77 -14.78 15.91
C PHE A 22 19.02 -14.08 15.36
N PRO A 23 20.22 -14.64 15.63
CA PRO A 23 21.45 -14.17 15.02
C PRO A 23 21.45 -14.43 13.52
N LYS A 24 22.12 -13.56 12.75
CA LYS A 24 22.16 -13.64 11.27
C LYS A 24 22.71 -14.96 10.72
N SER A 25 23.51 -15.69 11.49
CA SER A 25 24.04 -17.01 11.13
C SER A 25 23.06 -18.16 11.35
N SER A 26 21.88 -17.88 11.91
CA SER A 26 20.86 -18.90 12.15
C SER A 26 20.23 -19.39 10.85
N PRO A 27 20.06 -20.71 10.64
CA PRO A 27 19.40 -21.26 9.45
C PRO A 27 17.95 -20.78 9.26
N ILE A 28 17.32 -20.23 10.30
CA ILE A 28 15.96 -19.69 10.20
C ILE A 28 15.86 -18.58 9.16
N HIS A 29 16.96 -17.85 8.90
CA HIS A 29 16.97 -16.79 7.89
C HIS A 29 16.76 -17.32 6.46
N ASP A 30 17.02 -18.60 6.19
CA ASP A 30 16.83 -19.20 4.85
C ASP A 30 15.36 -19.52 4.55
N TRP A 31 14.50 -19.56 5.57
CA TRP A 31 13.07 -19.87 5.41
C TRP A 31 12.22 -18.63 5.10
N PHE A 32 12.81 -17.45 5.21
CA PHE A 32 12.12 -16.18 5.07
C PHE A 32 12.86 -15.24 4.11
N PRO A 33 12.16 -14.32 3.45
CA PRO A 33 12.83 -13.27 2.69
C PRO A 33 13.66 -12.36 3.61
N SER A 34 14.54 -11.56 3.02
CA SER A 34 15.39 -10.65 3.80
C SER A 34 14.55 -9.69 4.65
N ARG A 35 15.00 -9.45 5.89
CA ARG A 35 14.28 -8.67 6.92
C ARG A 35 13.74 -7.33 6.41
N GLU A 36 14.52 -6.65 5.58
CA GLU A 36 14.16 -5.35 5.02
C GLU A 36 12.82 -5.36 4.27
N TRP A 37 12.47 -6.47 3.62
CA TRP A 37 11.19 -6.59 2.92
C TRP A 37 10.00 -6.72 3.85
N ALA A 38 10.18 -7.22 5.08
CA ALA A 38 9.11 -7.24 6.08
C ALA A 38 8.64 -5.81 6.38
N ILE A 39 9.54 -4.82 6.33
CA ILE A 39 9.23 -3.40 6.60
C ILE A 39 8.86 -2.66 5.31
N ARG A 40 9.58 -2.91 4.21
CA ARG A 40 9.34 -2.21 2.93
C ARG A 40 7.97 -2.52 2.35
N LEU A 41 7.46 -3.75 2.47
CA LEU A 41 6.16 -4.13 1.90
C LEU A 41 5.00 -3.27 2.45
N PRO A 42 4.77 -3.20 3.78
CA PRO A 42 3.76 -2.29 4.34
C PRO A 42 3.98 -0.83 3.96
N ALA A 43 5.23 -0.36 3.96
CA ALA A 43 5.54 1.03 3.60
C ALA A 43 5.16 1.35 2.15
N VAL A 44 5.48 0.48 1.19
CA VAL A 44 5.11 0.62 -0.21
C VAL A 44 3.59 0.59 -0.37
N LEU A 45 2.90 -0.34 0.29
CA LEU A 45 1.43 -0.40 0.27
C LEU A 45 0.79 0.89 0.79
N LEU A 46 1.33 1.45 1.88
CA LEU A 46 0.86 2.71 2.43
C LEU A 46 1.05 3.86 1.43
N VAL A 47 2.25 3.99 0.85
CA VAL A 47 2.55 5.04 -0.14
C VAL A 47 1.66 4.92 -1.37
N LEU A 48 1.48 3.71 -1.89
CA LEU A 48 0.60 3.45 -3.03
C LEU A 48 -0.86 3.79 -2.71
N GLY A 49 -1.34 3.39 -1.53
CA GLY A 49 -2.68 3.70 -1.06
C GLY A 49 -2.93 5.21 -0.94
N LEU A 50 -2.01 5.93 -0.28
CA LEU A 50 -2.10 7.38 -0.14
C LEU A 50 -2.01 8.10 -1.50
N SER A 51 -1.12 7.63 -2.39
CA SER A 51 -0.99 8.18 -3.74
C SER A 51 -2.27 7.98 -4.55
N ALA A 52 -2.88 6.79 -4.47
CA ALA A 52 -4.14 6.51 -5.15
C ALA A 52 -5.28 7.41 -4.66
N ILE A 53 -5.38 7.62 -3.34
CA ILE A 53 -6.35 8.55 -2.75
C ILE A 53 -6.10 9.98 -3.25
N GLY A 54 -4.84 10.44 -3.22
CA GLY A 54 -4.47 11.78 -3.68
C GLY A 54 -4.81 12.01 -5.16
N ILE A 55 -4.50 11.04 -6.03
CA ILE A 55 -4.84 11.07 -7.46
C ILE A 55 -6.35 11.13 -7.65
N PHE A 56 -7.11 10.30 -6.93
CA PHE A 56 -8.56 10.27 -7.04
C PHE A 56 -9.18 11.61 -6.66
N VAL A 57 -8.79 12.19 -5.53
CA VAL A 57 -9.26 13.51 -5.08
C VAL A 57 -8.86 14.61 -6.07
N GLY A 58 -7.60 14.63 -6.51
CA GLY A 58 -7.14 15.61 -7.50
C GLY A 58 -7.93 15.53 -8.81
N TYR A 59 -8.21 14.31 -9.27
CA TYR A 59 -8.98 14.06 -10.48
C TYR A 59 -10.44 14.54 -10.35
N THR A 60 -11.12 14.26 -9.24
CA THR A 60 -12.51 14.69 -9.04
C THR A 60 -12.62 16.20 -8.95
N VAL A 61 -11.74 16.86 -8.20
CA VAL A 61 -11.69 18.33 -8.10
C VAL A 61 -11.45 18.97 -9.47
N ALA A 62 -10.47 18.47 -10.23
CA ALA A 62 -10.20 18.98 -11.57
C ALA A 62 -11.40 18.81 -12.51
N LYS A 63 -12.09 17.66 -12.44
CA LYS A 63 -13.28 17.38 -13.24
C LYS A 63 -14.44 18.31 -12.87
N GLU A 64 -14.68 18.55 -11.59
CA GLU A 64 -15.74 19.45 -11.13
C GLU A 64 -15.47 20.91 -11.52
N ASN A 65 -14.23 21.38 -11.38
CA ASN A 65 -13.84 22.73 -11.78
C ASN A 65 -14.02 22.95 -13.29
N LYS A 66 -13.62 21.98 -14.13
CA LYS A 66 -13.88 22.02 -15.58
C LYS A 66 -15.37 22.13 -15.88
N LYS A 67 -16.21 21.33 -15.20
CA LYS A 67 -17.67 21.37 -15.37
C LYS A 67 -18.27 22.72 -14.94
N LYS A 68 -17.80 23.30 -13.82
CA LYS A 68 -18.23 24.64 -13.36
C LYS A 68 -17.84 25.73 -14.36
N ALA A 69 -16.59 25.72 -14.85
CA ALA A 69 -16.11 26.68 -15.84
C ALA A 69 -16.88 26.60 -17.16
N GLN A 70 -17.17 25.40 -17.65
CA GLN A 70 -17.98 25.21 -18.86
C GLN A 70 -19.40 25.76 -18.68
N LYS A 71 -20.05 25.48 -17.54
CA LYS A 71 -21.37 26.03 -17.22
C LYS A 71 -21.38 27.56 -17.14
N ALA A 72 -20.32 28.17 -16.61
CA ALA A 72 -20.20 29.63 -16.55
C ALA A 72 -20.08 30.25 -17.96
N ARG A 73 -19.28 29.64 -18.85
CA ARG A 73 -19.15 30.07 -20.26
C ARG A 73 -20.48 29.99 -21.02
N LEU A 74 -21.23 28.91 -20.84
CA LEU A 74 -22.54 28.75 -21.48
C LEU A 74 -23.61 29.74 -20.98
N ARG A 75 -23.43 30.35 -19.80
CA ARG A 75 -24.34 31.38 -19.27
C ARG A 75 -24.00 32.80 -19.72
N THR A 76 -22.79 33.01 -20.24
CA THR A 76 -22.27 34.32 -20.66
C THR A 76 -22.19 34.48 -22.18
N ALA A 77 -22.37 33.39 -22.93
CA ALA A 77 -22.61 33.39 -24.38
C ALA A 77 -24.12 33.41 -24.66
#